data_AF-A0A7T1F2E7-F1
#
_entry.id   AF-A0A7T1F2E7-F1
#
_cell.length_a   1.000
_cell.length_b   1.000
_cell.length_c   1.000
_cell.angle_alpha   90.00
_cell.angle_beta   90.00
_cell.angle_gamma   90.00
#
_symmetry.space_group_name_H-M   'P 1'
#
loop_
_entity.id
_entity.type
_entity.pdbx_description
1 polymer ?
#
loop_
_entity_poly.entity_id
_entity_poly.type
_entity_poly.pdbx_seq_one_letter_code
_entity_poly.pdbx_strand_id
1 'polypeptide(L)'
;MVNFSLSAQNLFFSYGDRKVLHNVTFKIQKGDFVGILGPNGSGKSTLLHLLSGLLIPDTGTIFISGKNTKELSRKNWSQEIAIVFQETNLNLDLECYDIIMMGRFPHWRRWQKENQQDIDSVLNALQITNTQQFANRPFRELSGGEKQRVMIARALAQKPNILLLDEPTSHLDILHQLDIMRILYRLQKKDITILGVFHDINLVSQFCNQVMFLKKGEIVHRGLVGKSLHAPQVEELFDVEFLEEIHPYSLRPFFMPLGITKKMESPSASIHLICGGGSGSNFMKEFLEASFSVSVGIVNQFDSDQEMASKLGITVIIEKPFSPISDDNFQKAMNLAAQSDYIFIAPGYWGRGNLLNLDLAISLQERGKRIFFLQDSLDQNWDYTEGQAINKLNILVKNHAEVFSTISEVIDRIKKDCLK
;
A
#
# COMPACT_ATOMS: atom_id res chain seq x y z
N MET A 1 0.57 -29.77 -17.11
CA MET A 1 0.28 -30.10 -15.70
C MET A 1 0.87 -28.99 -14.83
N VAL A 2 0.11 -28.43 -13.89
CA VAL A 2 0.63 -27.39 -12.99
C VAL A 2 1.64 -28.03 -12.04
N ASN A 3 2.91 -27.62 -12.11
CA ASN A 3 3.98 -28.19 -11.30
C ASN A 3 4.19 -27.31 -10.05
N PHE A 4 3.72 -27.77 -8.90
CA PHE A 4 3.86 -27.05 -7.63
C PHE A 4 5.20 -27.40 -6.97
N SER A 5 6.00 -26.39 -6.65
CA SER A 5 7.26 -26.57 -5.92
C SER A 5 7.05 -26.63 -4.41
N LEU A 6 6.07 -25.89 -3.86
CA LEU A 6 5.79 -25.85 -2.43
C LEU A 6 4.28 -25.83 -2.18
N SER A 7 3.79 -26.62 -1.23
CA SER A 7 2.41 -26.48 -0.75
C SER A 7 2.25 -26.84 0.72
N ALA A 8 1.21 -26.28 1.32
CA ALA A 8 0.80 -26.49 2.68
C ALA A 8 -0.69 -26.85 2.71
N GLN A 9 -1.06 -27.79 3.57
CA GLN A 9 -2.46 -28.21 3.76
C GLN A 9 -2.78 -28.24 5.24
N ASN A 10 -3.81 -27.47 5.62
CA ASN A 10 -4.38 -27.37 6.96
C ASN A 10 -3.31 -27.19 8.05
N LEU A 11 -2.36 -26.26 7.85
CA LEU A 11 -1.31 -26.03 8.85
C LEU A 11 -1.86 -25.26 10.05
N PHE A 12 -1.61 -25.81 11.23
CA PHE A 12 -1.80 -25.14 12.52
C PHE A 12 -0.51 -25.15 13.30
N PHE A 13 -0.26 -24.08 14.06
CA PHE A 13 0.92 -23.99 14.91
C PHE A 13 0.70 -23.06 16.11
N SER A 14 1.25 -23.46 17.25
CA SER A 14 1.15 -22.77 18.53
C SER A 14 2.51 -22.67 19.23
N TYR A 15 2.78 -21.53 19.89
CA TYR A 15 3.87 -21.44 20.86
C TYR A 15 3.29 -21.60 22.27
N GLY A 16 3.45 -22.78 22.85
CA GLY A 16 2.71 -23.14 24.07
C GLY A 16 1.20 -23.04 23.82
N ASP A 17 0.50 -22.29 24.66
CA ASP A 17 -0.96 -22.09 24.52
C ASP A 17 -1.35 -21.02 23.49
N ARG A 18 -0.37 -20.25 22.98
CA ARG A 18 -0.64 -19.19 22.01
C ARG A 18 -0.67 -19.73 20.59
N LYS A 19 -1.87 -19.85 20.04
CA LYS A 19 -2.07 -20.16 18.62
C LYS A 19 -1.57 -19.01 17.74
N VAL A 20 -0.75 -19.33 16.73
CA VAL A 20 -0.16 -18.36 15.82
C VAL A 20 -0.64 -18.55 14.38
N LEU A 21 -0.75 -19.79 13.92
CA LEU A 21 -1.30 -20.10 12.60
C LEU A 21 -2.56 -20.94 12.71
N HIS A 22 -3.55 -20.59 11.89
CA HIS A 22 -4.86 -21.20 11.86
C HIS A 22 -5.16 -21.64 10.43
N ASN A 23 -5.28 -22.95 10.20
CA ASN A 23 -5.70 -23.54 8.93
C ASN A 23 -5.02 -22.96 7.67
N VAL A 24 -3.70 -22.84 7.67
CA VAL A 24 -2.98 -22.27 6.53
C VAL A 24 -2.86 -23.31 5.41
N THR A 25 -3.49 -23.02 4.27
CA THR A 25 -3.49 -23.88 3.07
C THR A 25 -3.15 -23.08 1.81
N PHE A 26 -2.13 -23.50 1.06
CA PHE A 26 -1.74 -22.86 -0.19
C PHE A 26 -0.86 -23.76 -1.07
N LYS A 27 -0.64 -23.36 -2.34
CA LYS A 27 0.22 -24.04 -3.32
C LYS A 27 0.97 -23.05 -4.20
N ILE A 28 2.30 -23.04 -4.19
CA ILE A 28 3.16 -22.15 -4.98
C ILE A 28 3.66 -22.91 -6.21
N GLN A 29 3.60 -22.27 -7.38
CA GLN A 29 4.08 -22.87 -8.62
C GLN A 29 5.59 -22.74 -8.71
N LYS A 30 6.23 -23.68 -9.40
CA LYS A 30 7.66 -23.59 -9.67
C LYS A 30 7.98 -22.29 -10.38
N GLY A 31 8.99 -21.57 -9.88
CA GLY A 31 9.43 -20.30 -10.45
C GLY A 31 8.50 -19.13 -10.11
N ASP A 32 7.55 -19.26 -9.19
CA ASP A 32 6.83 -18.08 -8.69
C ASP A 32 7.73 -17.22 -7.79
N PHE A 33 7.50 -15.91 -7.80
CA PHE A 33 8.00 -14.98 -6.79
C PHE A 33 6.80 -14.42 -6.02
N VAL A 34 6.57 -14.96 -4.84
CA VAL A 34 5.44 -14.66 -3.98
C VAL A 34 5.87 -13.72 -2.84
N GLY A 35 5.19 -12.58 -2.73
CA GLY A 35 5.31 -11.69 -1.58
C GLY A 35 4.25 -11.99 -0.52
N ILE A 36 4.66 -12.23 0.72
CA ILE A 36 3.77 -12.31 1.88
C ILE A 36 3.66 -10.92 2.49
N LEU A 37 2.44 -10.38 2.55
CA LEU A 37 2.11 -9.13 3.21
C LEU A 37 1.22 -9.38 4.42
N GLY A 38 1.29 -8.50 5.40
CA GLY A 38 0.38 -8.50 6.55
C GLY A 38 0.96 -7.78 7.75
N PRO A 39 0.13 -7.45 8.76
CA PRO A 39 0.56 -6.71 9.93
C PRO A 39 1.59 -7.48 10.77
N ASN A 40 2.28 -6.77 11.66
CA ASN A 40 3.18 -7.39 12.62
C ASN A 40 2.43 -8.38 13.52
N GLY A 41 3.07 -9.51 13.81
CA GLY A 41 2.45 -10.57 14.62
C GLY A 41 1.40 -11.43 13.89
N SER A 42 1.23 -11.30 12.57
CA SER A 42 0.28 -12.15 11.82
C SER A 42 0.75 -13.59 11.55
N GLY A 43 2.00 -13.93 11.91
CA GLY A 43 2.56 -15.28 11.76
C GLY A 43 3.46 -15.50 10.53
N LYS A 44 3.88 -14.43 9.84
CA LYS A 44 4.67 -14.48 8.59
C LYS A 44 5.99 -15.26 8.74
N SER A 45 6.83 -14.85 9.70
CA SER A 45 8.11 -15.52 9.99
C SER A 45 7.90 -16.95 10.51
N THR A 46 6.87 -17.17 11.34
CA THR A 46 6.49 -18.52 11.81
C THR A 46 6.14 -19.44 10.64
N LEU A 47 5.41 -18.93 9.64
CA LEU A 47 5.10 -19.67 8.43
C LEU A 47 6.39 -20.03 7.67
N LEU A 48 7.32 -19.09 7.47
CA LEU A 48 8.60 -19.39 6.83
C LEU A 48 9.41 -20.45 7.60
N HIS A 49 9.42 -20.38 8.94
CA HIS A 49 10.13 -21.35 9.78
C HIS A 49 9.54 -22.76 9.72
N LEU A 50 8.21 -22.89 9.56
CA LEU A 50 7.57 -24.19 9.32
C LEU A 50 7.95 -24.73 7.94
N LEU A 51 7.93 -23.88 6.91
CA LEU A 51 8.27 -24.27 5.54
C LEU A 51 9.75 -24.65 5.39
N SER A 52 10.65 -24.02 6.15
CA SER A 52 12.08 -24.38 6.18
C SER A 52 12.41 -25.60 7.05
N GLY A 53 11.44 -26.13 7.80
CA GLY A 53 11.63 -27.28 8.69
C GLY A 53 12.34 -26.96 10.01
N LEU A 54 12.41 -25.68 10.39
CA LEU A 54 12.91 -25.24 11.70
C LEU A 54 11.88 -25.46 12.81
N LEU A 55 10.60 -25.36 12.45
CA LEU A 55 9.47 -25.66 13.32
C LEU A 55 8.70 -26.87 12.78
N ILE A 56 8.02 -27.58 13.68
CA ILE A 56 7.14 -28.69 13.35
C ILE A 56 5.70 -28.20 13.57
N PRO A 57 4.80 -28.33 12.58
CA PRO A 57 3.41 -27.92 12.75
C PRO A 57 2.69 -28.82 13.75
N ASP A 58 1.71 -28.26 14.48
CA ASP A 58 0.85 -29.02 15.39
C ASP A 58 0.01 -30.03 14.59
N THR A 59 -0.56 -29.56 13.47
CA THR A 59 -1.32 -30.37 12.51
C THR A 59 -1.11 -29.84 11.09
N GLY A 60 -1.52 -30.64 10.10
CA GLY A 60 -1.35 -30.33 8.69
C GLY A 60 -0.12 -31.00 8.07
N THR A 61 0.15 -30.68 6.81
CA THR A 61 1.25 -31.29 6.03
C THR A 61 1.84 -30.29 5.05
N ILE A 62 3.16 -30.34 4.90
CA ILE A 62 3.92 -29.55 3.93
C ILE A 62 4.41 -30.51 2.85
N PHE A 63 4.36 -30.07 1.59
CA PHE A 63 4.88 -30.81 0.45
C PHE A 63 5.89 -29.97 -0.31
N ILE A 64 7.02 -30.57 -0.64
CA ILE A 64 8.11 -29.96 -1.42
C ILE A 64 8.29 -30.80 -2.69
N SER A 65 8.13 -30.17 -3.85
CA SER A 65 8.20 -30.83 -5.16
C SER A 65 7.32 -32.10 -5.22
N GLY A 66 6.12 -31.99 -4.62
CA GLY A 66 5.14 -33.08 -4.52
C GLY A 66 5.38 -34.13 -3.42
N LYS A 67 6.52 -34.08 -2.70
CA LYS A 67 6.86 -35.04 -1.64
C LYS A 67 6.44 -34.52 -0.27
N ASN A 68 5.82 -35.38 0.54
CA ASN A 68 5.47 -35.07 1.93
C ASN A 68 6.74 -34.87 2.75
N THR A 69 6.87 -33.75 3.47
CA THR A 69 8.06 -33.45 4.25
C THR A 69 8.28 -34.40 5.44
N LYS A 70 7.23 -35.08 5.91
CA LYS A 70 7.35 -36.13 6.95
C LYS A 70 8.17 -37.33 6.48
N GLU A 71 8.28 -37.54 5.17
CA GLU A 71 9.05 -38.63 4.55
C GLU A 71 10.45 -38.18 4.12
N LEU A 72 10.76 -36.88 4.20
CA LEU A 72 12.05 -36.33 3.83
C LEU A 72 13.00 -36.34 5.02
N SER A 73 14.25 -36.76 4.79
CA SER A 73 15.32 -36.51 5.75
C SER A 73 15.59 -35.00 5.85
N ARG A 74 16.07 -34.53 7.01
CA ARG A 74 16.48 -33.12 7.18
C ARG A 74 17.51 -32.68 6.14
N LYS A 75 18.38 -33.59 5.70
CA LYS A 75 19.37 -33.36 4.64
C LYS A 75 18.69 -33.10 3.29
N ASN A 76 17.72 -33.93 2.91
CA ASN A 76 17.02 -33.77 1.63
C ASN A 76 16.12 -32.52 1.65
N TRP A 77 15.50 -32.21 2.79
CA TRP A 77 14.72 -30.97 2.93
C TRP A 77 15.61 -29.74 2.76
N SER A 78 16.75 -29.68 3.46
CA SER A 78 17.66 -28.54 3.31
C SER A 78 18.25 -28.46 1.90
N GLN A 79 18.49 -29.56 1.18
CA GLN A 79 18.92 -29.46 -0.22
C GLN A 79 17.88 -28.77 -1.14
N GLU A 80 16.59 -28.83 -0.82
CA GLU A 80 15.52 -28.22 -1.61
C GLU A 80 15.23 -26.77 -1.21
N ILE A 81 15.30 -26.44 0.09
CA ILE A 81 14.91 -25.15 0.65
C ILE A 81 16.07 -24.47 1.37
N ALA A 82 16.33 -23.22 1.00
CA ALA A 82 17.19 -22.31 1.77
C ALA A 82 16.37 -21.16 2.36
N ILE A 83 16.74 -20.70 3.56
CA ILE A 83 16.13 -19.55 4.22
C ILE A 83 17.16 -18.46 4.50
N VAL A 84 16.78 -17.22 4.25
CA VAL A 84 17.52 -16.01 4.62
C VAL A 84 16.71 -15.31 5.71
N PHE A 85 17.32 -15.15 6.89
CA PHE A 85 16.69 -14.50 8.04
C PHE A 85 16.91 -12.98 8.01
N GLN A 86 16.04 -12.26 8.70
CA GLN A 86 16.09 -10.81 8.86
C GLN A 86 17.34 -10.34 9.61
N GLU A 87 17.67 -10.98 10.74
CA GLU A 87 18.83 -10.65 11.54
C GLU A 87 19.85 -11.79 11.54
N THR A 88 21.07 -11.47 11.16
CA THR A 88 22.23 -12.32 11.40
C THR A 88 23.25 -11.56 12.22
N ASN A 89 23.04 -11.54 13.54
CA ASN A 89 24.07 -11.16 14.50
C ASN A 89 25.11 -12.28 14.61
N LEU A 90 25.81 -12.51 13.50
CA LEU A 90 27.01 -13.35 13.49
C LEU A 90 28.13 -12.51 14.08
N ASN A 91 28.27 -12.55 15.40
CA ASN A 91 29.46 -12.06 16.12
C ASN A 91 30.62 -13.04 15.92
N LEU A 92 30.87 -13.41 14.67
CA LEU A 92 31.92 -14.33 14.27
C LEU A 92 32.92 -13.55 13.42
N ASP A 93 34.20 -13.66 13.77
CA ASP A 93 35.31 -13.10 13.00
C ASP A 93 35.64 -14.03 11.83
N LEU A 94 34.67 -14.22 10.94
CA LEU A 94 34.77 -15.06 9.74
C LEU A 94 34.78 -14.20 8.49
N GLU A 95 35.52 -14.65 7.47
CA GLU A 95 35.47 -14.06 6.14
C GLU A 95 34.15 -14.38 5.45
N CYS A 96 33.72 -13.51 4.54
CA CYS A 96 32.47 -13.72 3.81
C CYS A 96 32.49 -15.01 2.99
N TYR A 97 33.65 -15.39 2.44
CA TYR A 97 33.84 -16.66 1.74
C TYR A 97 33.45 -17.84 2.63
N ASP A 98 33.96 -17.88 3.87
CA ASP A 98 33.66 -18.96 4.82
C ASP A 98 32.18 -19.03 5.15
N ILE A 99 31.54 -17.87 5.38
CA ILE A 99 30.10 -17.81 5.64
C ILE A 99 29.30 -18.36 4.47
N ILE A 100 29.70 -18.04 3.23
CA ILE A 100 29.02 -18.54 2.04
C ILE A 100 29.27 -20.04 1.86
N MET A 101 30.49 -20.52 2.16
CA MET A 101 30.84 -21.94 2.14
C MET A 101 30.00 -22.76 3.11
N MET A 102 29.56 -22.21 4.24
CA MET A 102 28.62 -22.90 5.15
C MET A 102 27.30 -23.30 4.47
N GLY A 103 26.89 -22.61 3.40
CA GLY A 103 25.74 -23.01 2.58
C GLY A 103 25.88 -24.39 1.94
N ARG A 104 27.10 -24.94 1.85
CA ARG A 104 27.39 -26.26 1.27
C ARG A 104 27.23 -27.41 2.26
N PHE A 105 27.06 -27.15 3.55
CA PHE A 105 26.93 -28.19 4.58
C PHE A 105 25.85 -29.26 4.29
N PRO A 106 24.66 -28.94 3.72
CA PRO A 106 23.69 -29.94 3.31
C PRO A 106 24.19 -30.96 2.27
N HIS A 107 25.28 -30.68 1.56
CA HIS A 107 25.85 -31.57 0.55
C HIS A 107 26.99 -32.44 1.08
N TRP A 108 27.56 -32.07 2.23
CA TRP A 108 28.71 -32.77 2.79
C TRP A 108 28.34 -34.14 3.37
N ARG A 109 29.29 -35.06 3.25
CA ARG A 109 29.34 -36.29 4.06
C ARG A 109 30.10 -36.00 5.35
N ARG A 110 29.93 -36.88 6.34
CA ARG A 110 30.68 -36.76 7.61
C ARG A 110 32.19 -36.77 7.29
N TRP A 111 32.91 -35.77 7.78
CA TRP A 111 34.37 -35.58 7.59
C TRP A 111 34.82 -35.29 6.15
N GLN A 112 33.91 -34.96 5.25
CA GLN A 112 34.28 -34.51 3.91
C GLN A 112 34.93 -33.12 3.99
N LYS A 113 36.06 -32.96 3.29
CA LYS A 113 36.65 -31.64 3.02
C LYS A 113 35.96 -31.00 1.82
N GLU A 114 36.08 -29.68 1.74
CA GLU A 114 35.67 -28.89 0.57
C GLU A 114 36.20 -29.52 -0.73
N ASN A 115 35.32 -29.62 -1.73
CA ASN A 115 35.67 -30.11 -3.06
C ASN A 115 35.46 -29.02 -4.11
N GLN A 116 35.88 -29.28 -5.35
CA GLN A 116 35.76 -28.32 -6.44
C GLN A 116 34.30 -27.88 -6.68
N GLN A 117 33.32 -28.77 -6.54
CA GLN A 117 31.91 -28.42 -6.75
C GLN A 117 31.39 -27.44 -5.69
N ASP A 118 31.90 -27.53 -4.46
CA ASP A 118 31.57 -26.61 -3.38
C ASP A 118 32.17 -25.24 -3.67
N ILE A 119 33.45 -25.19 -4.06
CA ILE A 119 34.15 -23.97 -4.48
C ILE A 119 33.41 -23.30 -5.66
N ASP A 120 33.07 -24.05 -6.71
CA ASP A 120 32.35 -23.53 -7.88
C ASP A 120 30.98 -22.96 -7.49
N SER A 121 30.30 -23.61 -6.54
CA SER A 121 28.99 -23.16 -6.04
C SER A 121 29.11 -21.83 -5.27
N VAL A 122 30.16 -21.68 -4.46
CA VAL A 122 30.47 -20.45 -3.72
C VAL A 122 30.86 -19.32 -4.67
N LEU A 123 31.74 -19.57 -5.64
CA LEU A 123 32.15 -18.56 -6.63
C LEU A 123 30.97 -18.08 -7.48
N ASN A 124 30.11 -18.99 -7.93
CA ASN A 124 28.89 -18.62 -8.65
C ASN A 124 27.93 -17.82 -7.77
N ALA A 125 27.77 -18.18 -6.48
CA ALA A 125 26.94 -17.42 -5.56
C ALA A 125 27.47 -16.00 -5.33
N LEU A 126 28.78 -15.86 -5.12
CA LEU A 126 29.46 -14.55 -5.01
C LEU A 126 29.21 -13.70 -6.26
N GLN A 127 29.30 -14.30 -7.45
CA GLN A 127 29.06 -13.61 -8.71
C GLN A 127 27.61 -13.15 -8.88
N ILE A 128 26.64 -14.00 -8.57
CA ILE A 128 25.22 -13.68 -8.72
C ILE A 128 24.80 -12.52 -7.80
N THR A 129 25.37 -12.47 -6.59
CA THR A 129 25.04 -11.42 -5.60
C THR A 129 25.97 -10.22 -5.66
N ASN A 130 26.94 -10.18 -6.58
CA ASN A 130 27.93 -9.11 -6.69
C ASN A 130 28.71 -8.86 -5.38
N THR A 131 29.22 -9.95 -4.79
CA THR A 131 29.91 -9.96 -3.50
C THR A 131 31.35 -10.47 -3.58
N GLN A 132 31.91 -10.68 -4.78
CA GLN A 132 33.28 -11.18 -4.95
C GLN A 132 34.32 -10.31 -4.22
N GLN A 133 34.16 -8.99 -4.25
CA GLN A 133 35.04 -8.03 -3.59
C GLN A 133 35.01 -8.12 -2.05
N PHE A 134 34.02 -8.80 -1.49
CA PHE A 134 33.89 -9.02 -0.05
C PHE A 134 34.38 -10.39 0.40
N ALA A 135 34.73 -11.29 -0.52
CA ALA A 135 35.02 -12.70 -0.21
C ALA A 135 36.01 -12.85 0.96
N ASN A 136 37.12 -12.11 0.92
CA ASN A 136 38.17 -12.18 1.95
C ASN A 136 38.02 -11.09 3.03
N ARG A 137 36.88 -10.40 3.09
CA ARG A 137 36.62 -9.40 4.13
C ARG A 137 35.90 -10.04 5.31
N PRO A 138 36.22 -9.65 6.56
CA PRO A 138 35.44 -10.06 7.71
C PRO A 138 33.97 -9.61 7.60
N PHE A 139 33.04 -10.53 7.81
CA PHE A 139 31.60 -10.25 7.66
C PHE A 139 31.10 -9.13 8.55
N ARG A 140 31.65 -9.01 9.77
CA ARG A 140 31.27 -7.97 10.73
C ARG A 140 31.50 -6.55 10.20
N GLU A 141 32.48 -6.36 9.31
CA GLU A 141 32.89 -5.06 8.75
C GLU A 141 31.97 -4.57 7.63
N LEU A 142 31.10 -5.45 7.11
CA LEU A 142 30.17 -5.11 6.06
C LEU A 142 29.01 -4.24 6.56
N SER A 143 28.53 -3.35 5.69
CA SER A 143 27.27 -2.63 5.86
C SER A 143 26.07 -3.59 5.84
N GLY A 144 24.90 -3.14 6.32
CA GLY A 144 23.69 -3.98 6.36
C GLY A 144 23.31 -4.57 5.00
N GLY A 145 23.36 -3.76 3.94
CA GLY A 145 23.04 -4.23 2.58
C GLY A 145 24.07 -5.22 2.02
N GLU A 146 25.35 -5.03 2.31
CA GLU A 146 26.41 -5.97 1.95
C GLU A 146 26.26 -7.30 2.69
N LYS A 147 25.99 -7.26 4.00
CA LYS A 147 25.69 -8.45 4.81
C LYS A 147 24.52 -9.22 4.22
N GLN A 148 23.46 -8.53 3.82
CA GLN A 148 22.30 -9.17 3.22
C GLN A 148 22.63 -9.88 1.91
N ARG A 149 23.44 -9.26 1.03
CA ARG A 149 23.90 -9.91 -0.21
C ARG A 149 24.75 -11.15 0.06
N VAL A 150 25.63 -11.12 1.07
CA VAL A 150 26.42 -12.29 1.49
C VAL A 150 25.52 -13.39 2.05
N MET A 151 24.50 -13.03 2.82
CA MET A 151 23.52 -13.97 3.36
C MET A 151 22.68 -14.65 2.27
N ILE A 152 22.27 -13.90 1.25
CA ILE A 152 21.64 -14.47 0.04
C ILE A 152 22.65 -15.36 -0.69
N ALA A 153 23.91 -14.94 -0.83
CA ALA A 153 24.94 -15.75 -1.48
C ALA A 153 25.13 -17.10 -0.77
N ARG A 154 25.16 -17.12 0.56
CA ARG A 154 25.19 -18.36 1.35
C ARG A 154 24.00 -19.26 1.05
N ALA A 155 22.80 -18.69 1.02
CA ALA A 155 21.59 -19.44 0.67
C ALA A 155 21.64 -19.99 -0.77
N LEU A 156 22.26 -19.27 -1.71
CA LEU A 156 22.42 -19.72 -3.10
C LEU A 156 23.53 -20.77 -3.27
N ALA A 157 24.60 -20.69 -2.49
CA ALA A 157 25.64 -21.71 -2.48
C ALA A 157 25.06 -23.09 -2.17
N GLN A 158 23.99 -23.16 -1.38
CA GLN A 158 23.22 -24.38 -1.10
C GLN A 158 22.57 -25.03 -2.33
N LYS A 159 22.43 -24.30 -3.45
CA LYS A 159 21.72 -24.69 -4.68
C LYS A 159 20.25 -25.10 -4.43
N PRO A 160 19.44 -24.25 -3.78
CA PRO A 160 18.05 -24.57 -3.47
C PRO A 160 17.15 -24.45 -4.70
N ASN A 161 16.05 -25.21 -4.70
CA ASN A 161 14.94 -25.01 -5.64
C ASN A 161 13.95 -23.94 -5.15
N ILE A 162 13.90 -23.71 -3.84
CA ILE A 162 13.04 -22.74 -3.18
C ILE A 162 13.85 -21.87 -2.22
N LEU A 163 13.71 -20.55 -2.36
CA LEU A 163 14.30 -19.56 -1.47
C LEU A 163 13.22 -18.91 -0.61
N LEU A 164 13.37 -19.02 0.70
CA LEU A 164 12.53 -18.35 1.70
C LEU A 164 13.28 -17.11 2.22
N LEU A 165 12.58 -15.98 2.30
CA LEU A 165 13.19 -14.71 2.71
C LEU A 165 12.35 -14.08 3.81
N ASP A 166 12.90 -13.95 5.01
CA ASP A 166 12.25 -13.24 6.10
C ASP A 166 12.74 -11.79 6.12
N GLU A 167 11.90 -10.87 5.64
CA GLU A 167 12.16 -9.43 5.64
C GLU A 167 13.51 -9.01 5.03
N PRO A 168 13.82 -9.45 3.79
CA PRO A 168 15.16 -9.32 3.24
C PRO A 168 15.59 -7.89 2.90
N THR A 169 14.67 -6.92 2.99
CA THR A 169 14.85 -5.51 2.65
C THR A 169 14.70 -4.58 3.86
N SER A 170 14.40 -5.12 5.05
CA SER A 170 14.22 -4.34 6.27
C SER A 170 15.53 -3.63 6.68
N HIS A 171 15.43 -2.40 7.17
CA HIS A 171 16.56 -1.56 7.61
C HIS A 171 17.62 -1.25 6.53
N LEU A 172 17.30 -1.50 5.25
CA LEU A 172 18.16 -1.11 4.11
C LEU A 172 17.68 0.20 3.50
N ASP A 173 18.62 0.99 2.97
CA ASP A 173 18.30 2.15 2.14
C ASP A 173 17.68 1.72 0.79
N ILE A 174 17.06 2.68 0.10
CA ILE A 174 16.32 2.44 -1.15
C ILE A 174 17.19 1.77 -2.23
N LEU A 175 18.47 2.16 -2.34
CA LEU A 175 19.38 1.61 -3.35
C LEU A 175 19.64 0.12 -3.07
N HIS A 176 19.98 -0.22 -1.83
CA HIS A 176 20.25 -1.59 -1.41
C HIS A 176 19.00 -2.47 -1.49
N GLN A 177 17.81 -1.94 -1.14
CA GLN A 177 16.55 -2.66 -1.34
C GLN A 177 16.34 -3.03 -2.81
N LEU A 178 16.52 -2.08 -3.72
CA LEU A 178 16.37 -2.33 -5.16
C LEU A 178 17.39 -3.33 -5.70
N ASP A 179 18.64 -3.28 -5.24
CA ASP A 179 19.66 -4.24 -5.64
C ASP A 179 19.31 -5.67 -5.20
N ILE A 180 18.86 -5.83 -3.95
CA ILE A 180 18.40 -7.13 -3.43
C ILE A 180 17.21 -7.63 -4.25
N MET A 181 16.20 -6.79 -4.47
CA MET A 181 15.01 -7.19 -5.26
C MET A 181 15.37 -7.55 -6.70
N ARG A 182 16.34 -6.88 -7.32
CA ARG A 182 16.86 -7.22 -8.65
C ARG A 182 17.58 -8.57 -8.68
N ILE A 183 18.37 -8.89 -7.66
CA ILE A 183 18.99 -10.21 -7.52
C ILE A 183 17.89 -11.28 -7.46
N LEU A 184 16.91 -11.11 -6.56
CA LEU A 184 15.80 -12.05 -6.39
C LEU A 184 14.99 -12.23 -7.67
N TYR A 185 14.68 -11.14 -8.36
CA TYR A 185 13.99 -11.20 -9.66
C TYR A 185 14.77 -11.99 -10.71
N ARG A 186 16.09 -11.82 -10.80
CA ARG A 186 16.94 -12.60 -11.72
C ARG A 186 17.00 -14.08 -11.34
N LEU A 187 16.98 -14.40 -10.05
CA LEU A 187 16.92 -15.79 -9.57
C LEU A 187 15.60 -16.46 -9.96
N GLN A 188 14.48 -15.74 -9.82
CA GLN A 188 13.17 -16.24 -10.26
C GLN A 188 13.17 -16.54 -11.77
N LYS A 189 13.82 -15.69 -12.59
CA LYS A 189 13.98 -15.95 -14.03
C LYS A 189 14.84 -17.17 -14.37
N LYS A 190 15.59 -17.69 -13.40
CA LYS A 190 16.34 -18.96 -13.48
C LYS A 190 15.58 -20.13 -12.82
N ASP A 191 14.24 -20.04 -12.76
CA ASP A 191 13.32 -21.06 -12.23
C ASP A 191 13.45 -21.38 -10.72
N ILE A 192 14.10 -20.52 -9.95
CA ILE A 192 14.06 -20.61 -8.48
C ILE A 192 12.72 -20.09 -7.99
N THR A 193 12.03 -20.87 -7.15
CA THR A 193 10.81 -20.41 -6.49
C THR A 193 11.18 -19.53 -5.31
N ILE A 194 10.54 -18.37 -5.16
CA ILE A 194 10.82 -17.43 -4.07
C ILE A 194 9.55 -17.15 -3.29
N LEU A 195 9.63 -17.26 -1.97
CA LEU A 195 8.58 -16.81 -1.04
C LEU A 195 9.23 -15.89 -0.02
N GLY A 196 8.88 -14.60 -0.09
CA GLY A 196 9.47 -13.58 0.78
C GLY A 196 8.43 -12.83 1.59
N VAL A 197 8.78 -12.49 2.83
CA VAL A 197 8.01 -11.58 3.69
C VAL A 197 8.50 -10.16 3.44
N PHE A 198 7.58 -9.25 3.17
CA PHE A 198 7.88 -7.85 2.87
C PHE A 198 6.95 -6.91 3.63
N HIS A 199 7.42 -5.68 3.85
CA HIS A 199 6.61 -4.59 4.43
C HIS A 199 6.18 -3.55 3.39
N ASP A 200 6.95 -3.42 2.31
CA ASP A 200 6.68 -2.46 1.26
C ASP A 200 5.80 -3.10 0.17
N ILE A 201 4.56 -2.62 0.10
CA ILE A 201 3.53 -3.05 -0.83
C ILE A 201 3.93 -2.74 -2.28
N ASN A 202 4.61 -1.62 -2.51
CA ASN A 202 5.05 -1.19 -3.83
C ASN A 202 6.24 -2.01 -4.32
N LEU A 203 7.17 -2.44 -3.43
CA LEU A 203 8.20 -3.42 -3.80
C LEU A 203 7.59 -4.77 -4.18
N VAL A 204 6.61 -5.26 -3.42
CA VAL A 204 5.89 -6.49 -3.77
C VAL A 204 5.20 -6.33 -5.11
N SER A 205 4.47 -5.22 -5.30
CA SER A 205 3.81 -4.91 -6.56
C SER A 205 4.78 -4.93 -7.73
N GLN A 206 5.95 -4.30 -7.60
CA GLN A 206 6.92 -4.15 -8.69
C GLN A 206 7.62 -5.45 -9.07
N PHE A 207 7.97 -6.31 -8.12
CA PHE A 207 8.86 -7.45 -8.35
C PHE A 207 8.20 -8.83 -8.28
N CYS A 208 7.17 -8.99 -7.44
CA CYS A 208 6.51 -10.28 -7.25
C CYS A 208 5.53 -10.56 -8.40
N ASN A 209 5.27 -11.84 -8.71
CA ASN A 209 4.21 -12.23 -9.63
C ASN A 209 2.91 -12.58 -8.90
N GLN A 210 3.02 -13.01 -7.64
CA GLN A 210 1.90 -13.31 -6.75
C GLN A 210 2.06 -12.63 -5.41
N VAL A 211 0.93 -12.44 -4.74
CA VAL A 211 0.86 -11.93 -3.38
C VAL A 211 0.02 -12.84 -2.50
N MET A 212 0.37 -12.93 -1.22
CA MET A 212 -0.34 -13.67 -0.18
C MET A 212 -0.51 -12.78 1.04
N PHE A 213 -1.74 -12.57 1.48
CA PHE A 213 -2.06 -11.75 2.65
C PHE A 213 -2.28 -12.65 3.85
N LEU A 214 -1.50 -12.39 4.91
CA LEU A 214 -1.58 -13.12 6.16
C LEU A 214 -2.05 -12.16 7.27
N LYS A 215 -3.26 -12.38 7.80
CA LYS A 215 -3.83 -11.60 8.91
C LYS A 215 -4.28 -12.59 10.00
N LYS A 216 -3.88 -12.32 11.24
CA LYS A 216 -4.24 -13.14 12.42
C LYS A 216 -4.03 -14.66 12.23
N GLY A 217 -2.93 -15.06 11.59
CA GLY A 217 -2.58 -16.47 11.40
C GLY A 217 -3.28 -17.19 10.25
N GLU A 218 -4.10 -16.49 9.47
CA GLU A 218 -4.85 -17.04 8.33
C GLU A 218 -4.46 -16.36 7.02
N ILE A 219 -4.52 -17.11 5.91
CA ILE A 219 -4.40 -16.53 4.57
C ILE A 219 -5.77 -15.96 4.20
N VAL A 220 -5.89 -14.63 4.22
CA VAL A 220 -7.14 -13.93 3.91
C VAL A 220 -7.30 -13.65 2.42
N HIS A 221 -6.19 -13.50 1.70
CA HIS A 221 -6.21 -13.26 0.26
C HIS A 221 -4.96 -13.80 -0.42
N ARG A 222 -5.09 -14.24 -1.67
CA ARG A 222 -3.96 -14.67 -2.48
C ARG A 222 -4.29 -14.64 -3.97
N GLY A 223 -3.33 -14.22 -4.78
CA GLY A 223 -3.39 -14.41 -6.23
C GLY A 223 -2.30 -13.66 -6.97
N LEU A 224 -2.51 -13.44 -8.26
CA LEU A 224 -1.59 -12.65 -9.09
C LEU A 224 -1.63 -11.19 -8.64
N VAL A 225 -0.47 -10.53 -8.57
CA VAL A 225 -0.37 -9.12 -8.15
C VAL A 225 -1.40 -8.25 -8.89
N GLY A 226 -1.45 -8.30 -10.22
CA GLY A 226 -2.38 -7.48 -11.01
C GLY A 226 -3.88 -7.85 -10.90
N LYS A 227 -4.25 -8.85 -10.11
CA LYS A 227 -5.65 -9.24 -9.84
C LYS A 227 -6.03 -9.24 -8.37
N SER A 228 -5.04 -9.25 -7.48
CA SER A 228 -5.20 -9.51 -6.05
C SER A 228 -4.63 -8.41 -5.18
N LEU A 229 -3.81 -7.52 -5.75
CA LEU A 229 -3.26 -6.38 -5.05
C LEU A 229 -4.04 -5.14 -5.48
N HIS A 230 -5.14 -4.85 -4.77
CA HIS A 230 -5.98 -3.67 -4.96
C HIS A 230 -6.30 -3.01 -3.61
N ALA A 231 -6.70 -1.73 -3.63
CA ALA A 231 -6.90 -0.91 -2.45
C ALA A 231 -7.79 -1.60 -1.41
N PRO A 232 -9.01 -2.08 -1.73
CA PRO A 232 -9.90 -2.62 -0.70
C PRO A 232 -9.29 -3.75 0.13
N GLN A 233 -8.55 -4.66 -0.51
CA GLN A 233 -7.92 -5.80 0.18
C GLN A 233 -6.68 -5.35 0.98
N VAL A 234 -5.95 -4.35 0.49
CA VAL A 234 -4.79 -3.79 1.19
C VAL A 234 -5.23 -2.98 2.41
N GLU A 235 -6.29 -2.19 2.27
CA GLU A 235 -6.92 -1.44 3.35
C GLU A 235 -7.45 -2.37 4.43
N GLU A 236 -8.17 -3.43 4.05
CA GLU A 236 -8.61 -4.47 4.98
C GLU A 236 -7.41 -5.15 5.68
N LEU A 237 -6.27 -5.32 5.00
CA LEU A 237 -5.10 -5.97 5.59
C LEU A 237 -4.43 -5.12 6.67
N PHE A 238 -4.27 -3.82 6.41
CA PHE A 238 -3.47 -2.91 7.24
C PHE A 238 -4.28 -1.93 8.09
N ASP A 239 -5.59 -1.84 7.90
CA ASP A 239 -6.47 -0.86 8.55
C ASP A 239 -6.02 0.60 8.26
N VAL A 240 -5.56 0.84 7.02
CA VAL A 240 -5.03 2.11 6.48
C VAL A 240 -5.65 2.35 5.11
N GLU A 241 -6.12 3.56 4.81
CA GLU A 241 -6.64 3.98 3.51
C GLU A 241 -5.50 4.22 2.52
N PHE A 242 -5.67 3.76 1.27
CA PHE A 242 -4.65 3.89 0.22
C PHE A 242 -5.23 4.47 -1.06
N LEU A 243 -4.53 5.43 -1.65
CA LEU A 243 -4.72 5.76 -3.06
C LEU A 243 -4.05 4.68 -3.91
N GLU A 244 -4.86 3.92 -4.65
CA GLU A 244 -4.39 3.00 -5.70
C GLU A 244 -4.31 3.73 -7.05
N GLU A 245 -3.13 3.74 -7.64
CA GLU A 245 -2.87 4.25 -8.99
C GLU A 245 -2.15 3.17 -9.82
N ILE A 246 -2.13 3.32 -11.15
CA ILE A 246 -1.29 2.49 -12.01
C ILE A 246 0.03 3.22 -12.24
N HIS A 247 1.14 2.63 -11.80
CA HIS A 247 2.45 3.25 -11.99
C HIS A 247 2.79 3.38 -13.50
N PRO A 248 3.10 4.58 -14.00
CA PRO A 248 3.13 4.87 -15.44
C PRO A 248 4.21 4.10 -16.20
N TYR A 249 5.32 3.72 -15.53
CA TYR A 249 6.42 3.01 -16.18
C TYR A 249 6.34 1.49 -16.05
N SER A 250 5.77 0.98 -14.96
CA SER A 250 5.75 -0.47 -14.68
C SER A 250 4.41 -1.10 -15.02
N LEU A 251 3.36 -0.29 -15.19
CA LEU A 251 1.98 -0.72 -15.42
C LEU A 251 1.48 -1.67 -14.32
N ARG A 252 1.96 -1.45 -13.10
CA ARG A 252 1.60 -2.21 -11.91
C ARG A 252 0.92 -1.32 -10.88
N PRO A 253 0.05 -1.89 -10.02
CA PRO A 253 -0.59 -1.13 -8.95
C PRO A 253 0.44 -0.42 -8.06
N PHE A 254 0.15 0.81 -7.69
CA PHE A 254 0.94 1.64 -6.80
C PHE A 254 0.05 2.17 -5.69
N PHE A 255 0.54 2.10 -4.46
CA PHE A 255 -0.22 2.44 -3.27
C PHE A 255 0.47 3.60 -2.55
N MET A 256 -0.27 4.69 -2.37
CA MET A 256 0.12 5.80 -1.52
C MET A 256 -0.77 5.83 -0.28
N PRO A 257 -0.23 5.70 0.94
CA PRO A 257 -1.04 5.77 2.16
C PRO A 257 -1.63 7.16 2.31
N LEU A 258 -2.93 7.24 2.60
CA LEU A 258 -3.66 8.48 2.83
C LEU A 258 -3.91 8.75 4.32
N GLY A 259 -4.17 7.71 5.11
CA GLY A 259 -4.45 7.84 6.54
C GLY A 259 -4.93 6.54 7.17
N ILE A 260 -5.17 6.54 8.48
CA ILE A 260 -5.80 5.39 9.16
C ILE A 260 -7.27 5.35 8.75
N THR A 261 -7.79 4.17 8.41
CA THR A 261 -9.21 4.01 8.12
C THR A 261 -10.02 4.36 9.38
N LYS A 262 -10.57 5.57 9.46
CA LYS A 262 -11.62 5.86 10.44
C LYS A 262 -12.81 5.03 9.98
N LYS A 263 -13.31 4.10 10.81
CA LYS A 263 -14.66 3.55 10.60
C LYS A 263 -15.57 4.75 10.36
N MET A 264 -16.25 4.80 9.21
CA MET A 264 -17.18 5.89 8.91
C MET A 264 -18.19 5.96 10.05
N GLU A 265 -17.98 6.89 10.97
CA GLU A 265 -19.05 7.37 11.83
C GLU A 265 -20.12 7.92 10.89
N SER A 266 -21.39 7.72 11.23
CA SER A 266 -22.47 8.32 10.44
C SER A 266 -22.19 9.83 10.34
N PRO A 267 -22.23 10.41 9.13
CA PRO A 267 -21.82 11.79 8.93
C PRO A 267 -22.63 12.69 9.86
N SER A 268 -21.93 13.54 10.62
CA SER A 268 -22.56 14.40 11.62
C SER A 268 -23.42 15.52 11.00
N ALA A 269 -23.11 15.88 9.75
CA ALA A 269 -23.87 16.78 8.89
C ALA A 269 -23.45 16.60 7.43
N SER A 270 -24.25 17.17 6.53
CA SER A 270 -24.01 17.23 5.09
C SER A 270 -23.70 18.65 4.61
N ILE A 271 -22.69 18.78 3.74
CA ILE A 271 -22.20 20.07 3.23
C ILE A 271 -22.22 20.04 1.70
N HIS A 272 -22.81 21.06 1.08
CA HIS A 272 -22.65 21.32 -0.35
C HIS A 272 -21.59 22.38 -0.58
N LEU A 273 -20.52 21.99 -1.28
CA LEU A 273 -19.36 22.81 -1.59
C LEU A 273 -19.54 23.49 -2.95
N ILE A 274 -19.57 24.81 -2.94
CA ILE A 274 -19.49 25.63 -4.15
C ILE A 274 -18.03 26.04 -4.34
N CYS A 275 -17.40 25.56 -5.41
CA CYS A 275 -16.00 25.80 -5.74
C CYS A 275 -15.76 25.82 -7.25
N GLY A 276 -14.51 26.08 -7.67
CA GLY A 276 -14.06 25.95 -9.05
C GLY A 276 -12.63 26.44 -9.24
N GLY A 277 -11.98 26.02 -10.33
CA GLY A 277 -10.58 26.41 -10.61
C GLY A 277 -9.57 25.75 -9.66
N GLY A 278 -9.91 24.57 -9.12
CA GLY A 278 -9.07 23.79 -8.21
C GLY A 278 -9.06 24.25 -6.74
N SER A 279 -9.90 25.21 -6.37
CA SER A 279 -9.90 25.77 -5.01
C SER A 279 -10.67 24.91 -4.00
N GLY A 280 -11.54 24.01 -4.45
CA GLY A 280 -12.37 23.16 -3.59
C GLY A 280 -11.64 21.96 -2.99
N SER A 281 -10.58 21.50 -3.63
CA SER A 281 -9.92 20.22 -3.34
C SER A 281 -9.46 20.05 -1.90
N ASN A 282 -8.93 21.10 -1.27
CA ASN A 282 -8.51 21.06 0.14
C ASN A 282 -9.71 21.00 1.09
N PHE A 283 -10.76 21.79 0.82
CA PHE A 283 -11.96 21.83 1.65
C PHE A 283 -12.73 20.49 1.63
N MET A 284 -12.76 19.80 0.48
CA MET A 284 -13.35 18.46 0.39
C MET A 284 -12.70 17.50 1.39
N LYS A 285 -11.35 17.50 1.48
CA LYS A 285 -10.61 16.66 2.44
C LYS A 285 -10.91 17.05 3.87
N GLU A 286 -10.80 18.33 4.20
CA GLU A 286 -10.98 18.81 5.58
C GLU A 286 -12.38 18.50 6.13
N PHE A 287 -13.42 18.62 5.29
CA PHE A 287 -14.78 18.26 5.70
C PHE A 287 -14.98 16.75 5.88
N LEU A 288 -14.42 15.92 4.99
CA LEU A 288 -14.48 14.46 5.15
C LEU A 288 -13.71 14.00 6.41
N GLU A 289 -12.52 14.55 6.65
CA GLU A 289 -11.71 14.25 7.84
C GLU A 289 -12.42 14.64 9.15
N ALA A 290 -13.24 15.70 9.09
CA ALA A 290 -14.12 16.16 10.16
C ALA A 290 -15.41 15.35 10.30
N SER A 291 -15.61 14.29 9.49
CA SER A 291 -16.76 13.38 9.51
C SER A 291 -18.08 14.03 9.06
N PHE A 292 -18.00 14.85 8.01
CA PHE A 292 -19.16 15.35 7.26
C PHE A 292 -19.29 14.63 5.92
N SER A 293 -20.51 14.53 5.38
CA SER A 293 -20.71 14.12 3.98
C SER A 293 -20.63 15.34 3.07
N VAL A 294 -19.90 15.24 1.96
CA VAL A 294 -19.68 16.36 1.04
C VAL A 294 -20.36 16.06 -0.30
N SER A 295 -20.96 17.09 -0.90
CA SER A 295 -21.34 17.14 -2.32
C SER A 295 -20.74 18.39 -2.95
N VAL A 296 -20.48 18.36 -4.25
CA VAL A 296 -19.85 19.48 -4.97
C VAL A 296 -20.82 20.06 -5.98
N GLY A 297 -20.83 21.39 -6.05
CA GLY A 297 -21.59 22.17 -7.01
C GLY A 297 -21.08 21.99 -8.44
N ILE A 298 -21.38 22.96 -9.30
CA ILE A 298 -21.13 22.84 -10.73
C ILE A 298 -19.68 23.19 -11.03
N VAL A 299 -18.90 22.18 -11.41
CA VAL A 299 -17.49 22.31 -11.81
C VAL A 299 -17.29 21.83 -13.25
N ASN A 300 -16.23 22.31 -13.90
CA ASN A 300 -15.93 21.91 -15.27
C ASN A 300 -15.34 20.49 -15.30
N GLN A 301 -15.65 19.76 -16.37
CA GLN A 301 -14.97 18.51 -16.66
C GLN A 301 -13.46 18.75 -16.81
N PHE A 302 -12.64 17.85 -16.24
CA PHE A 302 -11.17 17.95 -16.20
C PHE A 302 -10.63 19.10 -15.32
N ASP A 303 -11.46 19.75 -14.52
CA ASP A 303 -11.01 20.61 -13.43
C ASP A 303 -10.43 19.73 -12.29
N SER A 304 -9.37 20.21 -11.63
CA SER A 304 -8.79 19.57 -10.45
C SER A 304 -9.84 19.25 -9.39
N ASP A 305 -10.85 20.13 -9.21
CA ASP A 305 -11.94 19.88 -8.25
C ASP A 305 -12.85 18.72 -8.67
N GLN A 306 -13.07 18.51 -9.97
CA GLN A 306 -13.83 17.35 -10.48
C GLN A 306 -13.04 16.05 -10.32
N GLU A 307 -11.74 16.08 -10.64
CA GLU A 307 -10.86 14.94 -10.46
C GLU A 307 -10.82 14.52 -8.97
N MET A 308 -10.67 15.50 -8.09
CA MET A 308 -10.62 15.30 -6.65
C MET A 308 -11.93 14.73 -6.10
N ALA A 309 -13.08 15.31 -6.47
CA ALA A 309 -14.38 14.82 -6.06
C ALA A 309 -14.58 13.36 -6.50
N SER A 310 -14.16 13.02 -7.72
CA SER A 310 -14.25 11.65 -8.24
C SER A 310 -13.38 10.68 -7.47
N LYS A 311 -12.14 11.08 -7.11
CA LYS A 311 -11.22 10.27 -6.28
C LYS A 311 -11.76 10.01 -4.88
N LEU A 312 -12.45 10.99 -4.30
CA LEU A 312 -13.05 10.89 -2.96
C LEU A 312 -14.45 10.24 -2.95
N GLY A 313 -14.96 9.80 -4.11
CA GLY A 313 -16.32 9.25 -4.23
C GLY A 313 -17.43 10.27 -3.92
N ILE A 314 -17.13 11.57 -4.03
CA ILE A 314 -18.06 12.66 -3.77
C ILE A 314 -18.99 12.86 -4.98
N THR A 315 -20.28 13.05 -4.72
CA THR A 315 -21.24 13.40 -5.77
C THR A 315 -20.98 14.82 -6.26
N VAL A 316 -20.79 14.99 -7.57
CA VAL A 316 -20.42 16.25 -8.22
C VAL A 316 -21.28 16.49 -9.46
N ILE A 317 -21.67 17.75 -9.71
CA ILE A 317 -22.33 18.16 -10.94
C ILE A 317 -21.30 18.69 -11.92
N ILE A 318 -21.26 18.12 -13.13
CA ILE A 318 -20.21 18.38 -14.11
C ILE A 318 -20.79 19.15 -15.31
N GLU A 319 -20.13 20.24 -15.68
CA GLU A 319 -20.39 20.99 -16.91
C GLU A 319 -19.26 20.82 -17.93
N LYS A 320 -19.57 21.03 -19.21
CA LYS A 320 -18.57 20.96 -20.28
C LYS A 320 -17.49 22.04 -20.11
N PRO A 321 -16.22 21.77 -20.47
CA PRO A 321 -15.15 22.75 -20.36
C PRO A 321 -15.48 24.04 -21.12
N PHE A 322 -15.16 25.18 -20.52
CA PHE A 322 -15.33 26.53 -21.09
C PHE A 322 -16.77 26.87 -21.53
N SER A 323 -17.76 26.10 -21.07
CA SER A 323 -19.18 26.35 -21.36
C SER A 323 -19.83 27.07 -20.18
N PRO A 324 -20.84 27.94 -20.43
CA PRO A 324 -21.65 28.46 -19.34
C PRO A 324 -22.45 27.32 -18.69
N ILE A 325 -22.80 27.50 -17.42
CA ILE A 325 -23.66 26.57 -16.69
C ILE A 325 -25.01 26.45 -17.42
N SER A 326 -25.37 25.23 -17.80
CA SER A 326 -26.67 24.93 -18.42
C SER A 326 -27.81 24.91 -17.40
N ASP A 327 -29.03 25.24 -17.83
CA ASP A 327 -30.21 25.24 -16.96
C ASP A 327 -30.48 23.86 -16.32
N ASP A 328 -30.23 22.77 -17.05
CA ASP A 328 -30.39 21.40 -16.56
C ASP A 328 -29.41 21.10 -15.40
N ASN A 329 -28.13 21.42 -15.59
CA ASN A 329 -27.13 21.25 -14.53
C ASN A 329 -27.35 22.19 -13.36
N PHE A 330 -27.84 23.42 -13.61
CA PHE A 330 -28.23 24.36 -12.57
C PHE A 330 -29.34 23.78 -11.68
N GLN A 331 -30.39 23.21 -12.27
CA GLN A 331 -31.47 22.58 -11.49
C GLN A 331 -31.01 21.34 -10.73
N LYS A 332 -30.16 20.50 -11.33
CA LYS A 332 -29.55 19.34 -10.65
C LYS A 332 -28.72 19.75 -9.44
N ALA A 333 -27.88 20.77 -9.60
CA ALA A 333 -27.08 21.31 -8.51
C ALA A 333 -27.96 21.93 -7.42
N MET A 334 -29.00 22.68 -7.79
CA MET A 334 -29.95 23.25 -6.83
C MET A 334 -30.64 22.17 -5.98
N ASN A 335 -31.07 21.07 -6.62
CA ASN A 335 -31.71 19.95 -5.92
C ASN A 335 -30.73 19.22 -5.00
N LEU A 336 -29.49 19.00 -5.45
CA LEU A 336 -28.44 18.37 -4.66
C LEU A 336 -28.08 19.23 -3.44
N ALA A 337 -27.86 20.53 -3.67
CA ALA A 337 -27.55 21.49 -2.62
C ALA A 337 -28.69 21.65 -1.60
N ALA A 338 -29.95 21.59 -2.04
CA ALA A 338 -31.10 21.67 -1.15
C ALA A 338 -31.19 20.49 -0.16
N GLN A 339 -30.60 19.33 -0.48
CA GLN A 339 -30.55 18.17 0.40
C GLN A 339 -29.47 18.27 1.47
N SER A 340 -28.50 19.19 1.32
CA SER A 340 -27.43 19.40 2.30
C SER A 340 -27.88 20.26 3.48
N ASP A 341 -27.29 20.07 4.65
CA ASP A 341 -27.56 20.88 5.85
C ASP A 341 -26.98 22.29 5.73
N TYR A 342 -25.79 22.39 5.12
CA TYR A 342 -25.02 23.62 5.01
C TYR A 342 -24.45 23.83 3.61
N ILE A 343 -24.35 25.08 3.17
CA ILE A 343 -23.65 25.47 1.95
C ILE A 343 -22.34 26.13 2.32
N PHE A 344 -21.23 25.70 1.72
CA PHE A 344 -19.94 26.36 1.87
C PHE A 344 -19.45 26.89 0.52
N ILE A 345 -19.09 28.16 0.45
CA ILE A 345 -18.50 28.79 -0.75
C ILE A 345 -16.99 28.93 -0.54
N ALA A 346 -16.22 28.14 -1.28
CA ALA A 346 -14.77 28.23 -1.26
C ALA A 346 -14.28 29.57 -1.84
N PRO A 347 -13.17 30.13 -1.33
CA PRO A 347 -12.42 31.16 -2.06
C PRO A 347 -12.08 30.64 -3.46
N GLY A 348 -12.25 31.44 -4.50
CA GLY A 348 -12.01 30.96 -5.85
C GLY A 348 -12.31 32.01 -6.91
N TYR A 349 -11.78 31.79 -8.11
CA TYR A 349 -11.89 32.73 -9.23
C TYR A 349 -13.32 32.75 -9.79
N TRP A 350 -13.95 33.91 -9.78
CA TRP A 350 -15.29 34.14 -10.33
C TRP A 350 -15.21 34.76 -11.71
N GLY A 351 -15.72 34.07 -12.71
CA GLY A 351 -15.87 34.52 -14.08
C GLY A 351 -17.30 34.38 -14.57
N ARG A 352 -17.58 34.91 -15.77
CA ARG A 352 -18.95 34.86 -16.33
C ARG A 352 -19.50 33.43 -16.47
N GLY A 353 -18.62 32.44 -16.64
CA GLY A 353 -19.00 31.04 -16.80
C GLY A 353 -19.46 30.34 -15.51
N ASN A 354 -18.98 30.76 -14.33
CA ASN A 354 -19.30 30.12 -13.05
C ASN A 354 -20.10 31.03 -12.09
N LEU A 355 -20.40 32.26 -12.49
CA LEU A 355 -21.13 33.23 -11.68
C LEU A 355 -22.50 32.72 -11.19
N LEU A 356 -23.16 31.86 -11.98
CA LEU A 356 -24.44 31.25 -11.62
C LEU A 356 -24.36 30.38 -10.35
N ASN A 357 -23.18 29.89 -9.96
CA ASN A 357 -23.03 29.21 -8.68
C ASN A 357 -23.33 30.14 -7.48
N LEU A 358 -23.05 31.46 -7.59
CA LEU A 358 -23.43 32.43 -6.56
C LEU A 358 -24.93 32.74 -6.58
N ASP A 359 -25.56 32.70 -7.76
CA ASP A 359 -27.02 32.82 -7.86
C ASP A 359 -27.75 31.64 -7.22
N LEU A 360 -27.20 30.43 -7.37
CA LEU A 360 -27.64 29.23 -6.67
C LEU A 360 -27.53 29.41 -5.15
N ALA A 361 -26.40 29.94 -4.65
CA ALA A 361 -26.22 30.21 -3.22
C ALA A 361 -27.27 31.20 -2.69
N ILE A 362 -27.48 32.33 -3.37
CA ILE A 362 -28.49 33.34 -2.99
C ILE A 362 -29.89 32.70 -2.92
N SER A 363 -30.24 31.92 -3.95
CA SER A 363 -31.54 31.23 -4.02
C SER A 363 -31.74 30.22 -2.87
N LEU A 364 -30.67 29.56 -2.41
CA LEU A 364 -30.72 28.64 -1.27
C LEU A 364 -30.84 29.38 0.06
N GLN A 365 -30.17 30.53 0.19
CA GLN A 365 -30.26 31.37 1.39
C GLN A 365 -31.69 31.89 1.61
N GLU A 366 -32.36 32.33 0.55
CA GLU A 366 -33.76 32.76 0.58
C GLU A 366 -34.70 31.62 1.01
N ARG A 367 -34.31 30.37 0.76
CA ARG A 367 -35.00 29.16 1.23
C ARG A 367 -34.59 28.72 2.63
N GLY A 368 -33.83 29.55 3.36
CA GLY A 368 -33.43 29.33 4.74
C GLY A 368 -32.18 28.46 4.93
N LYS A 369 -31.44 28.14 3.86
CA LYS A 369 -30.16 27.43 4.01
C LYS A 369 -29.11 28.34 4.63
N ARG A 370 -28.31 27.77 5.53
CA ARG A 370 -27.19 28.46 6.15
C ARG A 370 -25.98 28.38 5.22
N ILE A 371 -25.35 29.52 5.03
CA ILE A 371 -24.24 29.69 4.10
C ILE A 371 -23.01 30.16 4.86
N PHE A 372 -21.90 29.48 4.58
CA PHE A 372 -20.59 29.74 5.15
C PHE A 372 -19.60 30.08 4.05
N PHE A 373 -18.69 31.02 4.33
CA PHE A 373 -17.50 31.22 3.51
C PHE A 373 -16.39 31.90 4.29
N LEU A 374 -15.18 31.86 3.74
CA LEU A 374 -14.02 32.49 4.35
C LEU A 374 -13.94 33.96 3.97
N GLN A 375 -13.32 34.76 4.84
CA GLN A 375 -13.09 36.19 4.59
C GLN A 375 -12.36 36.42 3.27
N ASP A 376 -11.43 35.54 2.91
CA ASP A 376 -10.66 35.58 1.66
C ASP A 376 -11.55 35.49 0.40
N SER A 377 -12.75 34.91 0.50
CA SER A 377 -13.70 34.86 -0.62
C SER A 377 -14.18 36.24 -1.07
N LEU A 378 -14.03 37.28 -0.22
CA LEU A 378 -14.41 38.66 -0.52
C LEU A 378 -13.28 39.49 -1.15
N ASP A 379 -12.10 38.91 -1.40
CA ASP A 379 -11.01 39.62 -2.07
C ASP A 379 -11.35 39.88 -3.55
N GLN A 380 -11.25 41.14 -3.97
CA GLN A 380 -11.52 41.58 -5.34
C GLN A 380 -10.59 40.93 -6.37
N ASN A 381 -9.42 40.43 -5.96
CA ASN A 381 -8.50 39.70 -6.85
C ASN A 381 -9.11 38.42 -7.42
N TRP A 382 -10.17 37.90 -6.80
CA TRP A 382 -10.90 36.74 -7.29
C TRP A 382 -12.00 37.08 -8.29
N ASP A 383 -12.36 38.35 -8.48
CA ASP A 383 -13.50 38.77 -9.31
C ASP A 383 -13.07 39.20 -10.72
N TYR A 384 -13.33 38.33 -11.70
CA TYR A 384 -13.14 38.58 -13.14
C TYR A 384 -14.46 38.92 -13.84
N THR A 385 -15.45 39.40 -13.07
CA THR A 385 -16.80 39.77 -13.53
C THR A 385 -17.10 41.25 -13.35
N GLU A 386 -16.05 42.08 -13.22
CA GLU A 386 -16.17 43.54 -13.06
C GLU A 386 -16.98 43.92 -11.80
N GLY A 387 -16.82 43.15 -10.71
CA GLY A 387 -17.44 43.42 -9.41
C GLY A 387 -18.79 42.72 -9.18
N GLN A 388 -19.32 41.99 -10.16
CA GLN A 388 -20.60 41.30 -10.00
C GLN A 388 -20.55 40.19 -8.96
N ALA A 389 -19.45 39.43 -8.90
CA ALA A 389 -19.28 38.35 -7.92
C ALA A 389 -19.19 38.89 -6.50
N ILE A 390 -18.39 39.93 -6.27
CA ILE A 390 -18.29 40.60 -4.97
C ILE A 390 -19.64 41.18 -4.54
N ASN A 391 -20.40 41.77 -5.46
CA ASN A 391 -21.75 42.25 -5.15
C ASN A 391 -22.68 41.12 -4.70
N LYS A 392 -22.63 39.95 -5.35
CA LYS A 392 -23.42 38.77 -4.95
C LYS A 392 -22.99 38.23 -3.58
N LEU A 393 -21.69 38.13 -3.31
CA LEU A 393 -21.18 37.71 -2.00
C LEU A 393 -21.60 38.70 -0.89
N ASN A 394 -21.55 40.00 -1.16
CA ASN A 394 -22.03 41.02 -0.21
C ASN A 394 -23.54 40.93 0.05
N ILE A 395 -24.34 40.54 -0.95
CA ILE A 395 -25.77 40.24 -0.74
C ILE A 395 -25.92 39.07 0.23
N LEU A 396 -25.12 38.01 0.08
CA LEU A 396 -25.13 36.87 1.01
C LEU A 396 -24.78 37.29 2.44
N VAL A 397 -23.74 38.12 2.63
CA VAL A 397 -23.39 38.69 3.96
C VAL A 397 -24.56 39.48 4.54
N LYS A 398 -25.16 40.37 3.74
CA LYS A 398 -26.29 41.20 4.16
C LYS A 398 -27.50 40.36 4.59
N ASN A 399 -27.68 39.21 3.94
CA ASN A 399 -28.72 38.23 4.23
C ASN A 399 -28.30 37.19 5.31
N HIS A 400 -27.33 37.53 6.15
CA HIS A 400 -26.88 36.74 7.30
C HIS A 400 -26.10 35.45 6.96
N ALA A 401 -25.34 35.43 5.85
CA ALA A 401 -24.30 34.41 5.69
C ALA A 401 -23.20 34.62 6.75
N GLU A 402 -22.70 33.53 7.33
CA GLU A 402 -21.67 33.57 8.37
C GLU A 402 -20.28 33.52 7.71
N VAL A 403 -19.44 34.52 8.00
CA VAL A 403 -18.08 34.66 7.43
C VAL A 403 -17.04 34.32 8.49
N PHE A 404 -16.09 33.45 8.15
CA PHE A 404 -15.06 32.95 9.06
C PHE A 404 -13.66 33.31 8.59
N SER A 405 -12.69 33.37 9.51
CA SER A 405 -11.30 33.62 9.15
C SER A 405 -10.59 32.33 8.74
N THR A 406 -11.01 31.19 9.28
CA THR A 406 -10.41 29.88 8.96
C THR A 406 -11.45 28.80 8.79
N ILE A 407 -11.11 27.74 8.05
CA ILE A 407 -11.96 26.56 7.89
C ILE A 407 -12.19 25.80 9.20
N SER A 408 -11.21 25.83 10.11
CA SER A 408 -11.32 25.19 11.42
C SER A 408 -12.48 25.79 12.24
N GLU A 409 -12.68 27.11 12.17
CA GLU A 409 -13.81 27.78 12.83
C GLU A 409 -15.16 27.35 12.24
N VAL A 410 -15.23 27.15 10.93
CA VAL A 410 -16.44 26.64 10.24
C VAL A 410 -16.77 25.24 10.73
N ILE A 411 -15.77 24.35 10.77
CA ILE A 411 -15.93 22.96 11.24
C ILE A 411 -16.40 22.94 12.70
N ASP A 412 -15.79 23.75 13.57
CA ASP A 412 -16.18 23.85 14.98
C ASP A 412 -17.59 24.41 15.16
N ARG A 413 -17.99 25.38 14.32
CA ARG A 413 -19.35 25.92 14.31
C ARG A 413 -20.37 24.85 13.98
N ILE A 414 -20.14 24.09 12.91
CA ILE A 414 -21.04 23.02 12.46
C ILE A 414 -21.14 21.92 13.52
N LYS A 415 -20.01 21.47 14.08
CA LYS A 415 -20.01 20.45 15.15
C LYS A 415 -20.79 20.91 16.39
N LYS A 416 -20.67 22.17 16.78
CA LYS A 416 -21.46 22.73 17.89
C LYS A 416 -22.96 22.75 17.60
N ASP A 417 -23.36 22.93 16.35
CA ASP A 417 -24.76 22.90 15.95
C ASP A 417 -25.32 21.47 15.93
N CYS A 418 -24.52 20.47 15.57
CA CYS A 418 -24.92 19.05 15.61
C CYS A 418 -25.02 18.46 17.03
N LEU A 419 -24.40 19.10 18.03
CA LEU A 419 -24.44 18.67 19.44
C LEU A 419 -25.64 19.23 20.21
N LYS A 420 -26.38 20.18 19.63
CA LYS A 420 -27.61 20.75 20.20
C LYS A 420 -28.84 20.05 19.64
#